data_AF-A0A0F9SUJ4-F1
#
_entry.id   AF-A0A0F9SUJ4-F1
#
_cell.length_a   1.000
_cell.length_b   1.000
_cell.length_c   1.000
_cell.angle_alpha   90.00
_cell.angle_beta   90.00
_cell.angle_gamma   90.00
#
_symmetry.space_group_name_H-M   'P 1'
#
loop_
_entity.id
_entity.type
_entity.pdbx_description
1 polymer ?
#
loop_
_entity_poly.entity_id
_entity_poly.type
_entity_poly.pdbx_seq_one_letter_code
_entity_poly.pdbx_strand_id
1 'polypeptide(L)'
;MSKPTDEQVKEFWEKCGFKRDSIIEHWDYPDGSPYSQLPPTDLNNLFKYAVPKVYEYLCRKGDYYKMRRIYKSIEYQDKLGEYNPALALFWALWEVMKNG
;
A
#
# COMPACT_ATOMS: atom_id res chain seq x y z
N MET A 1 -0.41 0.37 17.06
CA MET A 1 -0.10 1.30 15.95
C MET A 1 -1.23 2.31 15.84
N SER A 2 -0.93 3.59 15.63
CA SER A 2 -1.97 4.58 15.34
C SER A 2 -2.56 4.34 13.94
N LYS A 3 -3.80 4.78 13.74
CA LYS A 3 -4.39 4.85 12.40
C LYS A 3 -3.62 5.90 11.57
N PRO A 4 -3.40 5.67 10.27
CA PRO A 4 -2.84 6.68 9.40
C PRO A 4 -3.80 7.87 9.25
N THR A 5 -3.25 9.07 9.01
CA THR A 5 -4.05 10.25 8.67
C THR A 5 -4.53 10.18 7.23
N ASP A 6 -5.54 10.98 6.88
CA ASP A 6 -6.07 11.02 5.51
C ASP A 6 -4.99 11.49 4.52
N GLU A 7 -4.12 12.42 4.92
CA GLU A 7 -2.98 12.84 4.10
C GLU A 7 -1.97 11.71 3.89
N GLN A 8 -1.69 10.91 4.92
CA GLN A 8 -0.81 9.75 4.78
C GLN A 8 -1.40 8.69 3.85
N VAL A 9 -2.70 8.42 3.97
CA VAL A 9 -3.39 7.49 3.07
C VAL A 9 -3.37 8.01 1.64
N LYS A 10 -3.56 9.31 1.44
CA LYS A 10 -3.51 9.95 0.13
C LYS A 10 -2.12 9.85 -0.50
N GLU A 11 -1.07 10.27 0.21
CA GLU A 11 0.31 10.20 -0.28
C GLU A 11 0.70 8.74 -0.59
N PHE A 12 0.26 7.80 0.25
CA PHE A 12 0.50 6.38 0.05
C PHE A 12 -0.05 5.88 -1.29
N TRP A 13 -1.31 6.22 -1.60
CA TRP A 13 -1.93 5.80 -2.85
C TRP A 13 -1.33 6.50 -4.06
N GLU A 14 -0.96 7.77 -3.95
CA GLU A 14 -0.21 8.48 -5.00
C GLU A 14 1.11 7.76 -5.33
N LYS A 15 1.86 7.31 -4.32
CA LYS A 15 3.07 6.50 -4.52
C LYS A 15 2.79 5.12 -5.11
N CYS A 16 1.60 4.56 -4.90
CA CYS A 16 1.14 3.35 -5.57
C CYS A 16 0.66 3.59 -7.02
N GLY A 17 0.77 4.82 -7.53
CA GLY A 17 0.45 5.15 -8.91
C GLY A 17 -0.99 5.60 -9.13
N PHE A 18 -1.74 5.88 -8.06
CA PHE A 18 -3.03 6.56 -8.19
C PHE A 18 -2.79 8.03 -8.53
N LYS A 19 -3.59 8.58 -9.43
CA LYS A 19 -3.47 10.00 -9.80
C LYS A 19 -4.79 10.70 -9.51
N ARG A 20 -4.72 11.91 -8.97
CA ARG A 20 -5.90 12.74 -8.77
C ARG A 20 -6.18 13.54 -10.03
N ASP A 21 -7.36 13.38 -10.59
CA ASP A 21 -7.90 14.32 -11.57
C ASP A 21 -8.40 15.56 -10.83
N SER A 22 -7.78 16.71 -11.12
CA SER A 22 -8.10 17.99 -10.49
C SER A 22 -9.38 18.65 -11.01
N ILE A 23 -9.92 18.19 -12.14
CA ILE A 23 -11.09 18.78 -12.80
C ILE A 23 -12.37 18.16 -12.26
N ILE A 24 -12.39 16.83 -12.10
CA ILE A 24 -13.59 16.09 -11.67
C ILE A 24 -13.51 15.57 -10.23
N GLU A 25 -12.40 15.81 -9.52
CA GLU A 25 -12.14 15.29 -8.17
C GLU A 25 -12.16 13.75 -8.04
N HIS A 26 -11.76 13.05 -9.11
CA HIS A 26 -11.70 11.58 -9.14
C HIS A 26 -10.26 11.06 -9.05
N TRP A 27 -10.12 9.75 -8.78
CA TRP A 27 -8.83 9.06 -8.80
C TRP A 27 -8.71 8.08 -9.96
N ASP A 28 -7.61 8.19 -10.70
CA ASP A 28 -7.16 7.26 -11.72
C ASP A 28 -6.51 6.05 -11.05
N TYR A 29 -7.11 4.88 -11.26
CA TYR A 29 -6.57 3.63 -10.75
C TYR A 29 -5.45 3.12 -11.68
N PRO A 30 -4.37 2.54 -11.13
CA PRO A 30 -3.24 2.08 -11.94
C PRO A 30 -3.58 0.89 -12.84
N ASP A 31 -4.68 0.18 -12.59
CA ASP A 31 -5.18 -0.93 -13.41
C ASP A 31 -6.14 -0.47 -14.52
N GLY A 32 -6.40 0.83 -14.66
CA GLY A 32 -7.34 1.39 -15.64
C GLY A 32 -8.82 1.12 -15.32
N SER A 33 -9.12 0.59 -14.13
CA SER A 33 -10.51 0.48 -13.65
C SER A 33 -11.15 1.88 -13.53
N PRO A 34 -12.49 1.97 -13.63
CA PRO A 34 -13.18 3.26 -13.64
C PRO A 34 -12.85 4.09 -12.41
N TYR A 35 -12.80 5.40 -12.62
CA TYR A 35 -12.42 6.36 -11.60
C TYR A 35 -13.34 6.30 -10.38
N SER A 36 -12.76 6.28 -9.18
CA SER A 36 -13.53 6.30 -7.94
C SER A 36 -12.83 7.10 -6.85
N GLN A 37 -13.39 7.04 -5.64
CA GLN A 37 -12.69 7.47 -4.43
C GLN A 37 -11.45 6.59 -4.19
N LEU A 38 -10.52 7.05 -3.34
CA LEU A 38 -9.38 6.23 -2.93
C LEU A 38 -9.87 4.92 -2.29
N PRO A 39 -9.22 3.79 -2.59
CA PRO A 39 -9.62 2.53 -1.99
C PRO A 39 -9.33 2.54 -0.48
N PRO A 40 -10.19 1.91 0.34
CA PRO A 40 -9.89 1.70 1.76
C PRO A 40 -8.58 0.95 1.96
N THR A 41 -7.89 1.20 3.07
CA THR A 41 -6.64 0.52 3.44
C THR A 41 -6.87 -0.86 4.06
N ASP A 42 -7.82 -1.62 3.52
CA ASP A 42 -8.04 -3.02 3.89
C ASP A 42 -7.03 -3.95 3.19
N LEU A 43 -6.96 -5.19 3.64
CA LEU A 43 -6.02 -6.17 3.10
C LEU A 43 -6.19 -6.38 1.59
N ASN A 44 -7.43 -6.50 1.09
CA ASN A 44 -7.68 -6.80 -0.32
C ASN A 44 -7.12 -5.69 -1.21
N ASN A 45 -7.37 -4.44 -0.85
CA ASN A 45 -6.89 -3.29 -1.60
C ASN A 45 -5.37 -3.11 -1.49
N LEU A 46 -4.78 -3.33 -0.31
CA LEU A 46 -3.32 -3.31 -0.13
C LEU A 46 -2.64 -4.38 -0.99
N PHE A 47 -3.17 -5.61 -1.02
CA PHE A 47 -2.64 -6.68 -1.87
C PHE A 47 -2.84 -6.42 -3.35
N LYS A 48 -4.00 -5.88 -3.74
CA LYS A 48 -4.30 -5.62 -5.15
C LYS A 48 -3.42 -4.52 -5.73
N TYR A 49 -3.22 -3.43 -4.99
CA TYR A 49 -2.66 -2.21 -5.54
C TYR A 49 -1.28 -1.85 -4.98
N ALA A 50 -1.06 -1.99 -3.68
CA ALA A 50 0.18 -1.52 -3.05
C ALA A 50 1.31 -2.55 -3.11
N VAL A 51 1.03 -3.83 -2.82
CA VAL A 51 2.05 -4.89 -2.82
C VAL A 51 2.76 -5.03 -4.18
N PRO A 52 2.07 -5.05 -5.34
CA PRO A 52 2.74 -5.12 -6.64
C PRO A 52 3.66 -3.94 -6.90
N LYS A 53 3.28 -2.73 -6.45
CA LYS A 53 4.06 -1.51 -6.64
C LYS A 53 5.30 -1.47 -5.76
N VAL A 54 5.17 -1.85 -4.50
CA VAL A 54 6.33 -2.02 -3.62
C VAL A 54 7.26 -3.11 -4.13
N TYR A 55 6.72 -4.21 -4.66
CA TYR A 55 7.52 -5.25 -5.31
C TYR A 55 8.29 -4.71 -6.52
N GLU A 56 7.63 -4.02 -7.45
CA GLU A 56 8.25 -3.36 -8.61
C GLU A 56 9.38 -2.41 -8.17
N TYR A 57 9.11 -1.59 -7.16
CA TYR A 57 10.08 -0.65 -6.59
C TYR A 57 11.30 -1.37 -6.00
N LEU A 58 11.10 -2.41 -5.18
CA LEU A 58 12.19 -3.18 -4.58
C LEU A 58 13.01 -3.94 -5.61
N CYS A 59 12.37 -4.50 -6.65
CA CYS A 59 13.04 -5.15 -7.76
C CYS A 59 13.96 -4.18 -8.50
N ARG A 60 13.52 -2.94 -8.76
CA ARG A 60 14.36 -1.89 -9.38
C ARG A 60 15.56 -1.51 -8.52
N LYS A 61 15.45 -1.59 -7.20
CA LYS A 61 16.54 -1.28 -6.25
C LYS A 61 17.44 -2.47 -5.95
N GLY A 62 17.08 -3.68 -6.39
CA GLY A 62 17.79 -4.92 -6.05
C GLY A 62 17.69 -5.32 -4.57
N ASP A 63 16.68 -4.84 -3.83
CA ASP A 63 16.56 -5.02 -2.37
C ASP A 63 15.67 -6.23 -2.02
N TYR A 64 16.16 -7.42 -2.36
CA TYR A 64 15.47 -8.70 -2.15
C TYR A 64 15.23 -9.03 -0.65
N TYR A 65 16.03 -8.46 0.26
CA TYR A 65 15.89 -8.69 1.70
C TYR A 65 14.63 -8.02 2.26
N LYS A 66 14.37 -6.75 1.89
CA LYS A 66 13.13 -6.06 2.29
C LYS A 66 11.88 -6.75 1.73
N MET A 67 11.96 -7.25 0.48
CA MET A 67 10.87 -8.02 -0.11
C MET A 67 10.55 -9.26 0.74
N ARG A 68 11.56 -10.07 1.07
CA ARG A 68 11.37 -11.26 1.91
C ARG A 68 10.80 -10.93 3.29
N ARG A 69 11.16 -9.78 3.87
CA ARG A 69 10.60 -9.32 5.14
C ARG A 69 9.11 -8.98 5.05
N ILE A 70 8.66 -8.31 3.99
CA ILE A 70 7.23 -8.02 3.77
C ILE A 70 6.43 -9.33 3.70
N TYR A 71 6.86 -10.29 2.88
CA TYR A 71 6.17 -11.58 2.76
C TYR A 71 6.10 -12.35 4.08
N LYS A 72 7.19 -12.39 4.85
CA LYS A 72 7.15 -12.99 6.19
C LYS A 72 6.18 -12.26 7.12
N SER A 73 6.17 -10.93 7.11
CA SER A 73 5.28 -10.17 8.00
C SER A 73 3.79 -10.44 7.75
N ILE A 74 3.44 -10.74 6.49
CA ILE A 74 2.09 -11.17 6.09
C ILE A 74 1.78 -12.57 6.64
N GLU A 75 2.70 -13.52 6.45
CA GLU A 75 2.53 -14.92 6.89
C GLU A 75 2.39 -15.05 8.42
N TYR A 76 3.05 -14.19 9.19
CA TYR A 76 2.96 -14.18 10.66
C TYR A 76 1.67 -13.54 11.20
N GLN A 77 1.02 -12.66 10.44
CA GLN A 77 -0.16 -11.93 10.91
C GLN A 77 -1.43 -12.79 10.97
N ASP A 78 -1.49 -13.87 10.20
CA ASP A 78 -2.60 -14.83 10.21
C ASP A 78 -2.72 -15.59 11.55
N LYS A 79 -1.74 -15.44 12.46
CA LYS A 79 -1.65 -16.18 13.74
C LYS A 79 -1.99 -15.38 15.00
N LEU A 80 -2.29 -14.09 14.90
CA LEU A 80 -2.48 -13.20 16.07
C LEU A 80 -3.85 -12.51 16.01
N GLY A 81 -4.86 -13.13 16.64
CA GLY A 81 -6.28 -12.74 16.57
C GLY A 81 -6.68 -11.37 17.14
N GLU A 82 -5.76 -10.57 17.67
CA GLU A 82 -6.03 -9.20 18.17
C GLU A 82 -5.39 -8.11 17.30
N TYR A 83 -4.68 -8.49 16.25
CA TYR A 83 -3.92 -7.56 15.43
C TYR A 83 -4.75 -7.16 14.22
N ASN A 84 -4.82 -5.86 13.87
CA ASN A 84 -5.39 -5.44 12.58
C ASN A 84 -4.32 -5.65 11.49
N PRO A 85 -4.38 -6.74 10.71
CA PRO A 85 -3.32 -7.07 9.77
C PRO A 85 -3.19 -6.02 8.65
N ALA A 86 -4.32 -5.43 8.24
CA ALA A 86 -4.33 -4.37 7.24
C ALA A 86 -3.52 -3.15 7.71
N LEU A 87 -3.67 -2.77 8.99
CA LEU A 87 -2.95 -1.65 9.57
C LEU A 87 -1.43 -1.92 9.65
N ALA A 88 -0.98 -3.12 10.05
CA ALA A 88 0.46 -3.41 9.98
C ALA A 88 0.97 -3.45 8.56
N LEU A 89 0.24 -4.08 7.65
CA LEU A 89 0.66 -4.18 6.27
C LEU A 89 0.80 -2.79 5.66
N PHE A 90 -0.17 -1.89 5.89
CA PHE A 90 -0.06 -0.49 5.51
C PHE A 90 1.24 0.14 6.01
N TRP A 91 1.54 0.06 7.31
CA TRP A 91 2.75 0.67 7.87
C TRP A 91 4.05 0.03 7.35
N ALA A 92 4.06 -1.28 7.14
CA ALA A 92 5.22 -1.98 6.57
C ALA A 92 5.50 -1.51 5.14
N LEU A 93 4.45 -1.36 4.31
CA LEU A 93 4.58 -0.87 2.93
C LEU A 93 4.94 0.62 2.90
N TRP A 94 4.32 1.43 3.77
CA TRP A 94 4.60 2.85 3.92
C TRP A 94 6.07 3.12 4.23
N GLU A 95 6.65 2.40 5.20
CA GLU A 95 8.06 2.56 5.57
C GLU A 95 9.01 2.25 4.42
N VAL A 96 8.66 1.29 3.55
CA VAL A 96 9.46 0.99 2.36
C VAL A 96 9.36 2.10 1.33
N MET A 97 8.16 2.65 1.10
CA MET A 97 7.93 3.71 0.11
C MET A 97 8.35 5.10 0.59
N LYS A 98 8.43 5.34 1.89
CA LYS A 98 8.90 6.62 2.46
C LYS A 98 10.42 6.75 2.41
N ASN A 99 11.14 5.66 2.69
CA ASN A 99 12.59 5.64 2.80
C ASN A 99 13.30 5.21 1.49
N GLY A 100 12.61 5.36 0.36
CA GLY A 100 12.96 4.73 -0.92
C GLY A 100 13.27 5.68 -2.07
#